data_AF-A0A380FGI1-F1
#
_entry.id   AF-A0A380FGI1-F1
#
_cell.length_a   1.000
_cell.length_b   1.000
_cell.length_c   1.000
_cell.angle_alpha   90.00
_cell.angle_beta   90.00
_cell.angle_gamma   90.00
#
_symmetry.space_group_name_H-M   'P 1'
#
loop_
_entity.id
_entity.type
_entity.pdbx_description
1 polymer ?
#
loop_
_entity_poly.entity_id
_entity_poly.type
_entity_poly.pdbx_seq_one_letter_code
_entity_poly.pdbx_strand_id
1 'polypeptide(L)'
;MADYMDRYDRLVASLNQQGYDVLRHNHRGHGINIADNERGHFDSIEQLAEDAYEIAQTVCTNYNNIPYIVIGHSMGSIVARVFSEKYPLSLQGLILTGTLQHNKGMGFIIILIIKINHDYLW
;
A
#
# COMPACT_ATOMS: atom_id res chain seq x y z
N MET A 1 4.69 -0.31 15.18
CA MET A 1 3.35 -0.87 14.86
C MET A 1 3.25 -0.92 13.35
N ALA A 2 3.59 -2.06 12.75
CA ALA A 2 3.51 -2.27 11.30
C ALA A 2 2.14 -2.84 10.96
N ASP A 3 1.50 -2.35 9.89
CA ASP A 3 0.31 -3.01 9.34
C ASP A 3 0.69 -4.42 8.86
N TYR A 4 -0.15 -5.39 9.20
CA TYR A 4 -0.01 -6.78 8.78
C TYR A 4 -1.37 -7.31 8.31
N MET A 5 -1.34 -8.24 7.35
CA MET A 5 -2.53 -8.67 6.61
C MET A 5 -3.70 -9.16 7.47
N ASP A 6 -3.43 -9.75 8.65
CA ASP A 6 -4.45 -10.35 9.52
C ASP A 6 -5.37 -9.30 10.17
N ARG A 7 -4.94 -8.03 10.24
CA ARG A 7 -5.82 -6.93 10.70
C ARG A 7 -7.07 -6.76 9.83
N TYR A 8 -7.05 -7.27 8.61
CA TYR A 8 -8.15 -7.16 7.65
C TYR A 8 -9.08 -8.38 7.63
N ASP A 9 -8.94 -9.33 8.56
CA ASP A 9 -9.74 -10.57 8.56
C ASP A 9 -11.25 -10.33 8.57
N ARG A 10 -11.74 -9.35 9.35
CA ARG A 10 -13.16 -8.99 9.34
C ARG A 10 -13.64 -8.43 8.00
N LEU A 11 -12.80 -7.62 7.35
CA LEU A 11 -13.11 -7.05 6.05
C LEU A 11 -13.15 -8.15 4.99
N VAL A 12 -12.15 -9.05 5.01
CA VAL A 12 -12.06 -10.20 4.11
C VAL A 12 -13.27 -11.11 4.27
N ALA A 13 -13.66 -11.45 5.50
CA ALA A 13 -14.83 -12.27 5.75
C ALA A 13 -16.11 -11.64 5.18
N SER A 14 -16.28 -10.33 5.36
CA SER A 14 -17.43 -9.58 4.82
C SER A 14 -17.45 -9.55 3.29
N LEU A 15 -16.29 -9.37 2.65
CA LEU A 15 -16.16 -9.38 1.19
C LEU A 15 -16.41 -10.78 0.61
N ASN A 16 -15.85 -11.82 1.23
CA ASN A 16 -16.08 -13.21 0.81
C ASN A 16 -17.56 -13.58 0.90
N GLN A 17 -18.27 -13.14 1.95
CA GLN A 17 -19.73 -13.35 2.08
C GLN A 17 -20.53 -12.67 0.96
N GLN A 18 -19.98 -11.62 0.36
CA GLN A 18 -20.59 -10.91 -0.78
C GLN A 18 -20.15 -11.48 -2.13
N GLY A 19 -19.34 -12.55 -2.15
CA GLY A 19 -18.90 -13.23 -3.37
C GLY A 19 -17.63 -12.66 -4.00
N TYR A 20 -16.84 -11.88 -3.26
CA TYR A 20 -15.53 -11.41 -3.73
C TYR A 20 -14.42 -12.37 -3.32
N ASP A 21 -13.54 -12.71 -4.26
CA ASP A 21 -12.24 -13.32 -3.95
C ASP A 21 -11.27 -12.23 -3.47
N VAL A 22 -10.68 -12.42 -2.28
CA VAL A 22 -9.78 -11.42 -1.68
C VAL A 22 -8.34 -11.92 -1.64
N LEU A 23 -7.49 -11.23 -2.40
CA LEU A 23 -6.04 -11.41 -2.38
C LEU A 23 -5.39 -10.46 -1.36
N ARG A 24 -4.55 -10.99 -0.48
CA ARG A 24 -3.74 -10.22 0.49
C ARG A 24 -2.30 -10.71 0.46
N HIS A 25 -1.36 -9.79 0.67
CA HIS A 25 0.04 -10.10 0.88
C HIS A 25 0.64 -9.12 1.88
N ASN A 26 1.73 -9.51 2.54
CA ASN A 26 2.53 -8.57 3.31
C ASN A 26 3.52 -7.88 2.37
N HIS A 27 3.68 -6.57 2.52
CA HIS A 27 4.74 -5.83 1.82
C HIS A 27 6.13 -6.31 2.25
N ARG A 28 7.14 -6.05 1.41
CA ARG A 28 8.54 -6.29 1.77
C ARG A 28 8.89 -5.63 3.12
N GLY A 29 9.66 -6.34 3.94
CA GLY A 29 10.00 -5.91 5.30
C GLY A 29 8.83 -5.94 6.30
N HIS A 30 7.63 -6.36 5.90
CA HIS A 30 6.44 -6.42 6.77
C HIS A 30 5.91 -7.85 6.92
N GLY A 31 5.19 -8.09 8.01
CA GLY A 31 4.59 -9.40 8.32
C GLY A 31 5.32 -10.19 9.40
N ILE A 32 4.81 -11.39 9.68
CA ILE A 32 5.23 -12.20 10.83
C ILE A 32 6.56 -12.93 10.59
N ASN A 33 6.90 -13.24 9.33
CA ASN A 33 8.05 -14.07 8.95
C ASN A 33 9.26 -13.25 8.46
N ILE A 34 9.42 -12.00 8.93
CA ILE A 34 10.53 -11.13 8.55
C ILE A 34 11.61 -11.15 9.62
N ALA A 35 12.86 -11.33 9.20
CA ALA A 35 14.03 -11.24 10.06
C ALA A 35 14.13 -9.86 10.71
N ASP A 36 14.59 -9.78 11.96
CA ASP A 36 14.58 -8.52 12.72
C ASP A 36 15.40 -7.40 12.06
N ASN A 37 16.46 -7.74 11.33
CA ASN A 37 17.29 -6.80 10.57
C ASN A 37 16.64 -6.27 9.28
N GLU A 38 15.57 -6.90 8.81
CA GLU A 38 14.83 -6.51 7.60
C GLU A 38 13.46 -5.90 7.91
N ARG A 39 13.06 -5.90 9.19
CA ARG A 39 11.73 -5.45 9.63
C ARG A 39 11.55 -3.95 9.41
N GLY A 40 10.54 -3.61 8.63
CA GLY A 40 10.21 -2.25 8.20
C GLY A 40 11.06 -1.74 7.04
N HIS A 41 11.95 -2.57 6.47
CA HIS A 41 12.84 -2.14 5.40
C HIS A 41 12.26 -2.46 4.00
N PHE A 42 12.25 -1.44 3.15
CA PHE A 42 11.96 -1.52 1.71
C PHE A 42 12.65 -0.36 1.01
N ASP A 43 13.08 -0.54 -0.24
CA ASP A 43 13.90 0.46 -0.93
C ASP A 43 13.10 1.65 -1.42
N SER A 44 11.86 1.43 -1.87
CA SER A 44 10.96 2.48 -2.32
C SER A 44 9.49 2.05 -2.38
N ILE A 45 8.57 3.00 -2.47
CA ILE A 45 7.13 2.73 -2.65
C ILE A 45 6.87 2.09 -4.02
N GLU A 46 7.64 2.47 -5.04
CA GLU A 46 7.57 1.89 -6.39
C GLU A 46 7.90 0.40 -6.35
N GLN A 47 8.87 -0.01 -5.53
CA GLN A 47 9.24 -1.41 -5.34
C GLN A 47 8.09 -2.21 -4.71
N LEU A 48 7.36 -1.60 -3.77
CA LEU A 48 6.18 -2.24 -3.16
C LEU A 48 5.02 -2.36 -4.16
N ALA A 49 4.87 -1.39 -5.08
CA ALA A 49 3.88 -1.45 -6.14
C ALA A 49 4.23 -2.52 -7.19
N GLU A 50 5.52 -2.72 -7.48
CA GLU A 50 6.01 -3.80 -8.34
C GLU A 50 5.71 -5.18 -7.75
N ASP A 51 5.97 -5.39 -6.45
CA ASP A 51 5.61 -6.64 -5.77
C ASP A 51 4.11 -6.92 -5.89
N ALA A 52 3.28 -5.91 -5.62
CA ALA A 52 1.83 -6.04 -5.70
C ALA A 52 1.38 -6.42 -7.12
N TYR A 53 2.06 -5.90 -8.14
CA TYR A 53 1.81 -6.25 -9.53
C TYR A 53 2.23 -7.67 -9.89
N GLU A 54 3.42 -8.11 -9.46
CA GLU A 54 3.88 -9.48 -9.69
C GLU A 54 2.93 -10.50 -9.07
N ILE A 55 2.49 -10.25 -7.84
CA ILE A 55 1.52 -11.11 -7.14
C ILE A 55 0.18 -11.11 -7.87
N ALA A 56 -0.33 -9.94 -8.28
CA ALA A 56 -1.57 -9.84 -9.04
C ALA A 56 -1.46 -10.61 -10.37
N GLN A 57 -0.37 -10.47 -11.12
CA GLN A 57 -0.16 -11.20 -12.37
C GLN A 57 -0.10 -12.71 -12.16
N THR A 58 0.52 -13.16 -11.07
CA THR A 58 0.69 -14.59 -10.76
C THR A 58 -0.63 -15.24 -10.30
N VAL A 59 -1.42 -14.52 -9.49
CA VAL A 59 -2.67 -15.06 -8.95
C VAL A 59 -3.83 -14.86 -9.91
N CYS A 60 -3.93 -13.69 -10.54
CA CYS A 60 -5.07 -13.31 -11.37
C CYS A 60 -4.99 -13.83 -12.82
N THR A 61 -3.88 -14.43 -13.25
CA THR A 61 -3.75 -14.99 -14.63
C THR A 61 -4.79 -16.06 -14.95
N ASN A 62 -5.31 -16.75 -13.94
CA ASN A 62 -6.36 -17.77 -14.12
C ASN A 62 -7.78 -17.20 -14.07
N TYR A 63 -7.95 -15.93 -13.70
CA TYR A 63 -9.23 -15.26 -13.55
C TYR A 63 -9.54 -14.42 -14.79
N ASN A 64 -9.81 -15.08 -15.92
CA ASN A 64 -10.22 -14.38 -17.13
C ASN A 64 -11.56 -13.64 -16.90
N ASN A 65 -11.60 -12.35 -17.26
CA ASN A 65 -12.77 -11.47 -17.25
C ASN A 65 -13.40 -11.14 -15.87
N ILE A 66 -12.68 -11.28 -14.75
CA ILE A 66 -13.18 -10.82 -13.44
C ILE A 66 -12.62 -9.41 -13.13
N PRO A 67 -13.46 -8.44 -12.70
CA PRO A 67 -12.99 -7.12 -12.29
C PRO A 67 -12.02 -7.20 -11.10
N TYR A 68 -10.84 -6.60 -11.23
CA TYR A 68 -9.84 -6.49 -10.20
C TYR A 68 -9.93 -5.13 -9.50
N ILE A 69 -10.16 -5.13 -8.19
CA ILE A 69 -10.31 -3.92 -7.36
C ILE A 69 -9.18 -3.87 -6.34
N VAL A 70 -8.49 -2.73 -6.27
CA VAL A 70 -7.40 -2.51 -5.30
C VAL A 70 -7.89 -1.67 -4.13
N ILE A 71 -7.64 -2.13 -2.90
CA ILE A 71 -7.95 -1.41 -1.66
C ILE A 71 -6.64 -1.08 -0.93
N GLY A 72 -6.43 0.19 -0.60
CA GLY A 72 -5.24 0.65 0.14
C GLY A 72 -5.59 1.51 1.35
N HIS A 73 -4.98 1.22 2.50
CA HIS A 73 -5.11 2.01 3.73
C HIS A 73 -3.77 2.65 4.12
N SER A 74 -3.77 3.91 4.58
CA SER A 74 -2.58 4.61 5.08
C SER A 74 -1.39 4.51 4.11
N MET A 75 -0.24 3.93 4.49
CA MET A 75 0.88 3.69 3.57
C MET A 75 0.45 2.85 2.35
N GLY A 76 -0.40 1.84 2.54
CA GLY A 76 -0.94 1.02 1.46
C GLY A 76 -1.81 1.82 0.48
N SER A 77 -2.37 2.96 0.87
CA SER A 77 -3.09 3.84 -0.06
C SER A 77 -2.14 4.60 -0.99
N ILE A 78 -0.91 4.87 -0.54
CA ILE A 78 0.15 5.46 -1.37
C ILE A 78 0.65 4.41 -2.37
N VAL A 79 0.92 3.17 -1.90
CA VAL A 79 1.30 2.04 -2.76
C VAL A 79 0.23 1.78 -3.81
N ALA A 80 -1.05 1.72 -3.41
CA ALA A 80 -2.18 1.49 -4.32
C ALA A 80 -2.31 2.60 -5.39
N ARG A 81 -1.98 3.85 -5.04
CA ARG A 81 -1.95 4.95 -6.01
C ARG A 81 -0.82 4.78 -7.03
N VAL A 82 0.41 4.55 -6.56
CA VAL A 82 1.57 4.31 -7.44
C VAL A 82 1.34 3.10 -8.35
N PHE A 83 0.75 2.03 -7.80
CA PHE A 83 0.32 0.87 -8.58
C PHE A 83 -0.66 1.26 -9.69
N SER A 84 -1.71 2.03 -9.38
CA SER A 84 -2.71 2.43 -10.38
C SER A 84 -2.16 3.37 -11.46
N GLU A 85 -1.19 4.22 -11.10
CA GLU A 85 -0.53 5.12 -12.05
C GLU A 85 0.42 4.35 -12.99
N LYS A 86 1.13 3.36 -12.46
CA LYS A 86 2.09 2.55 -13.23
C LYS A 86 1.41 1.47 -14.08
N TYR A 87 0.30 0.91 -13.60
CA TYR A 87 -0.44 -0.20 -14.22
C TYR A 87 -1.93 0.11 -14.41
N PRO A 88 -2.28 1.17 -15.16
CA PRO A 88 -3.66 1.69 -15.23
C PRO A 88 -4.68 0.73 -15.83
N LEU A 89 -4.24 -0.24 -16.65
CA LEU A 89 -5.11 -1.24 -17.28
C LEU A 89 -5.29 -2.51 -16.43
N SER A 90 -4.60 -2.61 -15.31
CA SER A 90 -4.57 -3.83 -14.48
C SER A 90 -5.65 -3.85 -13.39
N LEU A 91 -6.44 -2.77 -13.24
CA LEU A 91 -7.53 -2.69 -12.27
C LEU A 91 -8.77 -2.01 -12.87
N GLN A 92 -9.94 -2.34 -12.33
CA GLN A 92 -11.23 -1.74 -12.69
C GLN A 92 -11.82 -0.90 -11.54
N GLY A 93 -11.20 -0.92 -10.35
CA GLY A 93 -11.62 -0.09 -9.22
C GLY A 93 -10.48 0.16 -8.23
N LEU A 94 -10.51 1.33 -7.59
CA LEU A 94 -9.55 1.76 -6.58
C LEU A 94 -10.29 2.33 -5.37
N ILE A 95 -10.01 1.80 -4.17
CA ILE A 95 -10.57 2.26 -2.91
C ILE A 95 -9.42 2.68 -2.00
N LEU A 96 -9.37 3.96 -1.61
CA LEU A 96 -8.34 4.51 -0.75
C LEU A 96 -8.94 4.94 0.59
N THR A 97 -8.34 4.52 1.70
CA THR A 97 -8.79 4.88 3.05
C THR A 97 -7.62 5.39 3.89
N GLY A 98 -7.88 6.33 4.81
CA GLY A 98 -6.80 6.92 5.63
C GLY A 98 -5.66 7.52 4.82
N THR A 99 -5.94 7.95 3.59
CA THR A 99 -4.93 8.43 2.65
C THR A 99 -4.43 9.81 3.06
N LEU A 100 -3.14 10.06 2.89
CA LEU A 100 -2.60 11.40 2.99
C LEU A 100 -3.13 12.22 1.80
N GLN A 101 -3.86 13.30 2.09
CA GLN A 101 -4.03 14.39 1.13
C GLN A 101 -2.82 15.30 1.24
N HIS A 102 -2.05 15.42 0.15
CA HIS A 102 -1.03 16.43 0.06
C HIS A 102 -1.70 17.81 -0.03
N ASN A 103 -1.89 18.47 1.12
CA ASN A 103 -2.25 19.87 1.16
C ASN A 103 -0.98 20.69 0.88
N LYS A 104 -0.93 21.37 -0.27
CA LYS A 104 0.23 22.17 -0.71
C LYS A 104 0.73 23.17 0.35
N GLY A 105 -0.15 23.69 1.21
CA GLY A 105 0.22 24.61 2.29
C GLY A 105 0.93 23.93 3.47
N MET A 106 0.63 22.67 3.74
CA MET A 106 1.15 21.94 4.90
C MET A 106 2.57 21.40 4.66
N GLY A 107 2.90 21.09 3.39
CA GLY A 107 4.27 20.75 2.99
C GLY A 107 5.26 21.90 3.24
N PHE A 108 4.83 23.15 3.05
CA PHE A 108 5.68 24.32 3.28
C PHE A 108 6.02 24.50 4.77
N ILE A 109 5.06 24.23 5.67
CA ILE A 109 5.24 24.30 7.12
C ILE A 109 6.20 23.20 7.60
N ILE A 110 6.06 21.98 7.10
CA ILE A 110 6.95 20.87 7.48
C ILE A 110 8.39 21.14 7.03
N ILE A 111 8.60 21.68 5.83
CA ILE A 111 9.94 22.10 5.35
C ILE A 111 10.53 23.20 6.25
N LEU A 112 9.73 24.19 6.65
CA LEU A 112 10.17 25.24 7.58
C LEU A 112 10.58 24.69 8.94
N ILE A 113 9.79 23.77 9.50
CA ILE A 113 10.09 23.14 10.81
C ILE A 113 11.36 22.28 10.73
N ILE A 114 11.56 21.53 9.65
CA ILE A 114 12.79 20.74 9.43
C ILE A 114 14.01 21.67 9.30
N LYS A 115 13.87 22.77 8.56
CA LYS A 115 14.95 23.74 8.36
C LYS A 115 15.32 24.45 9.67
N ILE A 116 14.33 24.87 10.46
CA ILE A 116 14.51 25.47 11.78
C ILE A 116 15.25 24.51 12.72
N ASN A 117 14.91 23.21 12.75
CA ASN A 117 15.61 22.25 13.62
C ASN A 117 17.05 21.95 13.19
N HIS A 118 17.38 22.14 11.91
CA HIS A 118 18.74 21.96 11.40
C HIS A 118 19.65 23.18 11.68
N ASP A 119 19.06 24.35 11.94
CA ASP A 119 19.76 25.61 12.24
C ASP A 119 20.12 25.76 13.75
N TYR A 120 19.74 24.80 14.61
CA TYR A 120 20.08 24.77 16.05
C TYR A 120 21.07 23.66 16.45
N LEU A 121 21.76 23.03 15.50
CA LEU A 121 22.76 21.97 15.75
C LEU A 121 24.21 22.36 15.39
N TRP A 122 24.53 23.66 15.41
CA TRP A 122 25.90 24.19 15.50
C TRP A 122 25.91 25.40 16.44
#